data_AF-A0A4P9Z178-F1
#
_entry.id   AF-A0A4P9Z178-F1
#
_cell.length_a   1.000
_cell.length_b   1.000
_cell.length_c   1.000
_cell.angle_alpha   90.00
_cell.angle_beta   90.00
_cell.angle_gamma   90.00
#
_symmetry.space_group_name_H-M   'P 1'
#
loop_
_entity.id
_entity.type
_entity.pdbx_description
1 polymer ?
#
loop_
_entity_poly.entity_id
_entity_poly.type
_entity_poly.pdbx_seq_one_letter_code
_entity_poly.pdbx_strand_id
1 'polypeptide(L)'
;MRTFKARLVEQQQRRITNTRAGMNHLATLVQVAAATPTIQSFPYRLVAYQLTLIDATLFAQIPPEAILSHSARNPHPRVQASIDLFNYVTRLVEHSLLSLDEPAARASMLHRWSKVAKALRDLRSYQMLLAVVGGLQTPPIRRLKRTWTQVPKRDLQRVQRLQRLVSPDNNYSRYRELLGKATSSGWHVPCVSVFLLDATYLVSA
;
A
#
# COMPACT_ATOMS: atom_id res chain seq x y z
N MET A 1 57.80 -0.52 -23.14
CA MET A 1 56.86 -1.57 -23.59
C MET A 1 56.08 -2.27 -22.46
N ARG A 2 56.68 -2.60 -21.31
CA ARG A 2 55.99 -3.32 -20.19
C ARG A 2 54.84 -2.54 -19.53
N THR A 3 54.95 -1.22 -19.43
CA THR A 3 53.95 -0.33 -18.80
C THR A 3 52.67 -0.14 -19.62
N PHE A 4 52.77 -0.17 -20.96
CA PHE A 4 51.61 -0.07 -21.85
C PHE A 4 50.74 -1.34 -21.80
N LYS A 5 51.37 -2.53 -21.84
CA LYS A 5 50.66 -3.80 -21.67
C LYS A 5 49.96 -3.89 -20.31
N ALA A 6 50.61 -3.45 -19.23
CA ALA A 6 50.01 -3.46 -17.90
C ALA A 6 48.74 -2.59 -17.81
N ARG A 7 48.77 -1.37 -18.38
CA ARG A 7 47.58 -0.49 -18.45
C ARG A 7 46.46 -1.08 -19.30
N LEU A 8 46.79 -1.72 -20.42
CA LEU A 8 45.81 -2.36 -21.29
C LEU A 8 45.10 -3.52 -20.58
N VAL A 9 45.85 -4.34 -19.84
CA VAL A 9 45.31 -5.45 -19.04
C VAL A 9 44.40 -4.92 -17.93
N GLU A 10 44.79 -3.87 -17.21
CA GLU A 10 43.96 -3.29 -16.15
C GLU A 10 42.66 -2.70 -16.70
N GLN A 11 42.71 -2.04 -17.87
CA GLN A 11 41.53 -1.50 -18.54
C GLN A 11 40.59 -2.60 -19.03
N GLN A 12 41.13 -3.72 -19.52
CA GLN A 12 40.34 -4.91 -19.86
C GLN A 12 39.73 -5.55 -18.61
N GLN A 13 40.47 -5.65 -17.50
CA GLN A 13 39.97 -6.22 -16.26
C GLN A 13 38.80 -5.40 -15.67
N ARG A 14 38.89 -4.06 -15.73
CA ARG A 14 37.80 -3.14 -15.36
C ARG A 14 36.57 -3.30 -16.25
N ARG A 15 36.77 -3.46 -17.56
CA ARG A 15 35.67 -3.76 -18.50
C ARG A 15 34.99 -5.07 -18.15
N ILE A 16 35.76 -6.14 -17.90
CA ILE A 16 35.22 -7.45 -17.53
C ILE A 16 34.43 -7.40 -16.22
N THR A 17 34.94 -6.69 -15.20
CA THR A 17 34.23 -6.54 -13.92
C THR A 17 32.93 -5.75 -14.08
N ASN A 18 32.94 -4.65 -14.83
CA ASN A 18 31.73 -3.87 -15.10
C ASN A 18 30.69 -4.66 -15.90
N THR A 19 31.10 -5.40 -16.93
CA THR A 19 30.20 -6.25 -17.70
C THR A 19 29.63 -7.36 -16.83
N ARG A 20 30.44 -8.00 -15.97
CA ARG A 20 29.98 -9.05 -15.05
C ARG A 20 28.98 -8.51 -14.02
N ALA A 21 29.21 -7.31 -13.48
CA ALA A 21 28.26 -6.65 -12.59
C ALA A 21 26.92 -6.34 -13.31
N GLY A 22 26.99 -5.85 -14.55
CA GLY A 22 25.81 -5.61 -15.39
C GLY A 22 25.05 -6.90 -15.70
N MET A 23 25.75 -7.98 -16.04
CA MET A 23 25.14 -9.29 -16.29
C MET A 23 24.45 -9.87 -15.05
N ASN A 24 25.06 -9.73 -13.87
CA ASN A 24 24.42 -10.16 -12.62
C ASN A 24 23.16 -9.34 -12.32
N HIS A 25 23.18 -8.04 -12.61
CA HIS A 25 21.99 -7.19 -12.47
C HIS A 25 20.88 -7.60 -13.44
N LEU A 26 21.21 -7.85 -14.70
CA LEU A 26 20.25 -8.34 -15.71
C LEU A 26 19.69 -9.71 -15.36
N ALA A 27 20.53 -10.65 -14.91
CA ALA A 27 20.08 -11.95 -14.44
C ALA A 27 19.09 -11.80 -13.27
N THR A 28 19.40 -10.91 -12.32
CA THR A 28 18.49 -10.59 -11.20
C THR A 28 17.15 -10.03 -11.72
N LEU A 29 17.18 -9.10 -12.69
CA LEU A 29 15.97 -8.53 -13.27
C LEU A 29 15.13 -9.57 -14.02
N VAL A 30 15.76 -10.44 -14.81
CA VAL A 30 15.09 -11.54 -15.53
C VAL A 30 14.47 -12.52 -14.55
N GLN A 31 15.15 -12.85 -13.47
CA GLN A 31 14.66 -13.77 -12.44
C GLN A 31 13.49 -13.17 -11.65
N VAL A 32 13.52 -11.86 -11.38
CA VAL A 32 12.41 -11.10 -10.79
C VAL A 32 11.23 -10.96 -11.77
N ALA A 33 11.49 -10.87 -13.07
CA ALA A 33 10.45 -10.83 -14.10
C ALA A 33 9.80 -12.20 -14.34
N ALA A 34 10.56 -13.29 -14.15
CA ALA A 34 10.08 -14.66 -14.27
C ALA A 34 9.32 -15.16 -13.03
N ALA A 35 9.57 -14.58 -11.86
CA ALA A 35 8.81 -14.84 -10.65
C ALA A 35 7.65 -13.84 -10.52
N THR A 36 6.47 -14.28 -10.06
CA THR A 36 5.41 -13.35 -9.68
C THR A 36 5.91 -12.52 -8.48
N PRO A 37 6.20 -11.22 -8.65
CA PRO A 37 6.84 -10.46 -7.58
C PRO A 37 5.85 -10.31 -6.41
N THR A 38 6.33 -10.55 -5.20
CA THR A 38 5.50 -10.40 -3.98
C THR A 38 5.70 -9.01 -3.39
N ILE A 39 4.77 -8.56 -2.54
CA ILE A 39 4.90 -7.29 -1.79
C ILE A 39 6.22 -7.22 -1.01
N GLN A 40 6.78 -8.36 -0.59
CA GLN A 40 8.05 -8.42 0.13
C GLN A 40 9.28 -8.13 -0.75
N SER A 41 9.16 -8.31 -2.07
CA SER A 41 10.21 -8.05 -3.05
C SER A 41 10.56 -6.55 -3.18
N PHE A 42 9.68 -5.67 -2.69
CA PHE A 42 9.85 -4.22 -2.79
C PHE A 42 10.04 -3.55 -1.42
N PRO A 43 10.75 -2.42 -1.35
CA PRO A 43 10.78 -1.59 -0.15
C PRO A 43 9.37 -1.14 0.24
N TYR A 44 8.99 -1.29 1.51
CA TYR A 44 7.65 -0.92 2.00
C TYR A 44 7.28 0.55 1.71
N ARG A 45 8.26 1.45 1.66
CA ARG A 45 8.06 2.86 1.32
C ARG A 45 7.67 3.04 -0.14
N LEU A 46 8.28 2.26 -1.05
CA LEU A 46 7.96 2.29 -2.46
C LEU A 46 6.54 1.77 -2.69
N VAL A 47 6.17 0.67 -2.04
CA VAL A 47 4.80 0.14 -2.10
C VAL A 47 3.79 1.21 -1.64
N ALA A 48 4.03 1.84 -0.49
CA ALA A 48 3.15 2.91 0.00
C ALA A 48 3.06 4.08 -0.99
N TYR A 49 4.20 4.53 -1.52
CA TYR A 49 4.25 5.63 -2.48
C TYR A 49 3.47 5.32 -3.77
N GLN A 50 3.65 4.13 -4.34
CA GLN A 50 2.96 3.72 -5.57
C GLN A 50 1.45 3.56 -5.36
N LEU A 51 1.03 2.95 -4.24
CA LEU A 51 -0.39 2.87 -3.88
C LEU A 51 -1.00 4.27 -3.77
N THR A 52 -0.31 5.18 -3.10
CA THR A 52 -0.75 6.56 -2.97
C THR A 52 -0.79 7.28 -4.31
N LEU A 53 0.18 7.09 -5.21
CA LEU A 53 0.21 7.74 -6.51
C LEU A 53 -0.99 7.31 -7.37
N ILE A 54 -1.29 6.01 -7.40
CA ILE A 54 -2.44 5.45 -8.12
C ILE A 54 -3.75 6.01 -7.53
N ASP A 55 -3.89 5.94 -6.21
CA ASP A 55 -5.08 6.44 -5.49
C ASP A 55 -5.31 7.94 -5.72
N ALA A 56 -4.26 8.76 -5.60
CA ALA A 56 -4.33 10.19 -5.88
C ALA A 56 -4.74 10.50 -7.32
N THR A 57 -4.24 9.69 -8.27
CA THR A 57 -4.55 9.85 -9.70
C THR A 57 -6.02 9.53 -9.98
N LEU A 58 -6.57 8.48 -9.38
CA LEU A 58 -7.99 8.17 -9.49
C LEU A 58 -8.85 9.23 -8.81
N PHE A 59 -8.49 9.63 -7.59
CA PHE A 59 -9.20 10.65 -6.84
C PHE A 59 -9.28 11.99 -7.59
N ALA A 60 -8.17 12.45 -8.17
CA ALA A 60 -8.11 13.69 -8.93
C ALA A 60 -9.01 13.70 -10.18
N GLN A 61 -9.41 12.53 -10.69
CA GLN A 61 -10.30 12.42 -11.84
C GLN A 61 -11.78 12.43 -11.44
N ILE A 62 -12.13 12.24 -10.16
CA ILE A 62 -13.52 12.22 -9.69
C ILE A 62 -14.06 13.65 -9.69
N PRO A 63 -15.04 13.97 -10.56
CA PRO A 63 -15.67 15.28 -10.52
C PRO A 63 -16.61 15.37 -9.30
N PRO A 64 -16.77 16.54 -8.67
CA PRO A 64 -17.61 16.68 -7.48
C PRO A 64 -19.04 16.17 -7.67
N GLU A 65 -19.62 16.40 -8.84
CA GLU A 65 -20.98 15.97 -9.20
C GLU A 65 -21.12 14.45 -9.18
N ALA A 66 -20.04 13.72 -9.50
CA ALA A 66 -20.05 12.26 -9.48
C ALA A 66 -20.22 11.70 -8.06
N ILE A 67 -19.79 12.41 -7.02
CA ILE A 67 -19.98 11.97 -5.62
C ILE A 67 -21.47 12.07 -5.27
N LEU A 68 -22.16 13.11 -5.74
CA LEU A 68 -23.58 13.34 -5.48
C LEU A 68 -24.49 12.43 -6.31
N SER A 69 -24.10 12.12 -7.54
CA SER A 69 -24.90 11.29 -8.45
C SER A 69 -24.62 9.79 -8.31
N HIS A 70 -23.53 9.40 -7.64
CA HIS A 70 -23.16 7.99 -7.50
C HIS A 70 -24.14 7.25 -6.59
N SER A 71 -24.62 6.11 -7.06
CA SER A 71 -25.40 5.17 -6.25
C SER A 71 -25.13 3.74 -6.68
N ALA A 72 -25.53 2.77 -5.86
CA ALA A 72 -25.43 1.35 -6.22
C ALA A 72 -26.22 1.00 -7.49
N ARG A 73 -27.29 1.76 -7.81
CA ARG A 73 -28.11 1.56 -9.02
C ARG A 73 -27.54 2.27 -10.24
N ASN A 74 -26.84 3.39 -10.04
CA ASN A 74 -26.22 4.17 -11.09
C ASN A 74 -24.77 4.51 -10.71
N PRO A 75 -23.84 3.55 -10.83
CA PRO A 75 -22.47 3.75 -10.41
C PRO A 75 -21.71 4.64 -11.39
N HIS A 76 -21.24 5.80 -10.92
CA HIS A 76 -20.35 6.64 -11.72
C HIS A 76 -18.98 5.95 -11.93
N PRO A 77 -18.47 5.79 -13.18
CA PRO A 77 -17.27 4.98 -13.47
C PRO A 77 -16.02 5.40 -12.69
N ARG A 78 -15.79 6.70 -12.51
CA ARG A 78 -14.60 7.21 -11.80
C ARG A 78 -14.65 6.96 -10.29
N VAL A 79 -15.85 7.02 -9.70
CA VAL A 79 -16.06 6.69 -8.29
C VAL A 79 -15.90 5.19 -8.11
N GLN A 80 -16.47 4.39 -9.03
CA GLN A 80 -16.33 2.94 -9.04
C GLN A 80 -14.87 2.51 -9.13
N ALA A 81 -14.06 3.14 -10.00
CA ALA A 81 -12.63 2.84 -10.10
C ALA A 81 -11.87 3.06 -8.78
N SER A 82 -12.20 4.11 -8.01
CA SER A 82 -11.61 4.33 -6.68
C SER A 82 -12.05 3.29 -5.66
N ILE A 83 -13.33 2.89 -5.68
CA ILE A 83 -13.87 1.80 -4.83
C ILE A 83 -13.20 0.47 -5.19
N ASP A 84 -13.02 0.19 -6.48
CA ASP A 84 -12.38 -1.04 -6.97
C ASP A 84 -10.92 -1.10 -6.55
N LEU A 85 -10.19 0.02 -6.61
CA LEU A 85 -8.82 0.09 -6.07
C LEU A 85 -8.80 -0.20 -4.57
N PHE A 86 -9.69 0.41 -3.78
CA PHE A 86 -9.79 0.16 -2.35
C PHE A 86 -10.02 -1.33 -2.05
N ASN A 87 -10.97 -1.94 -2.76
CA ASN A 87 -11.29 -3.36 -2.62
C ASN A 87 -10.13 -4.24 -3.05
N TYR A 88 -9.50 -3.94 -4.19
CA TYR A 88 -8.33 -4.64 -4.70
C TYR A 88 -7.20 -4.66 -3.67
N VAL A 89 -6.85 -3.51 -3.10
CA VAL A 89 -5.78 -3.42 -2.08
C VAL A 89 -6.15 -4.21 -0.82
N THR A 90 -7.40 -4.16 -0.39
CA THR A 90 -7.90 -4.97 0.74
C THR A 90 -7.70 -6.47 0.47
N ARG A 91 -8.08 -6.94 -0.72
CA ARG A 91 -7.93 -8.35 -1.12
C ARG A 91 -6.48 -8.75 -1.37
N LEU A 92 -5.65 -7.83 -1.86
CA LEU A 92 -4.22 -8.04 -2.03
C LEU A 92 -3.54 -8.32 -0.68
N VAL A 93 -3.91 -7.57 0.37
CA VAL A 93 -3.42 -7.81 1.73
C VAL A 93 -3.84 -9.20 2.21
N GLU A 94 -5.12 -9.56 2.08
CA GLU A 94 -5.62 -10.88 2.47
C GLU A 94 -4.87 -12.00 1.73
N HIS A 95 -4.84 -11.93 0.40
CA HIS A 95 -4.21 -12.92 -0.45
C HIS A 95 -2.72 -13.07 -0.12
N SER A 96 -1.98 -11.96 0.04
CA SER A 96 -0.55 -12.01 0.38
C SER A 96 -0.25 -12.72 1.72
N LEU A 97 -1.22 -12.79 2.62
CA LEU A 97 -1.11 -13.49 3.90
C LEU A 97 -1.60 -14.92 3.81
N LEU A 98 -2.71 -15.17 3.13
CA LEU A 98 -3.32 -16.49 3.03
C LEU A 98 -2.57 -17.43 2.08
N SER A 99 -1.81 -16.89 1.12
CA SER A 99 -0.97 -17.66 0.21
C SER A 99 0.35 -18.16 0.83
N LEU A 100 0.58 -17.87 2.12
CA LEU A 100 1.78 -18.32 2.85
C LEU A 100 1.38 -19.41 3.85
N ASP A 101 2.00 -20.58 3.74
CA ASP A 101 1.68 -21.75 4.58
C ASP A 101 2.19 -21.61 6.02
N GLU A 102 3.40 -21.05 6.17
CA GLU A 102 4.06 -20.98 7.47
C GLU A 102 3.62 -19.76 8.31
N PRO A 103 3.26 -19.96 9.61
CA PRO A 103 2.93 -18.85 10.50
C PRO A 103 4.02 -17.78 10.59
N ALA A 104 5.30 -18.18 10.56
CA ALA A 104 6.43 -17.26 10.63
C ALA A 104 6.52 -16.39 9.36
N ALA A 105 6.31 -16.98 8.18
CA ALA A 105 6.27 -16.25 6.92
C ALA A 105 5.12 -15.23 6.90
N ARG A 106 3.93 -15.64 7.36
CA ARG A 106 2.78 -14.72 7.52
C ARG A 106 3.05 -13.60 8.51
N ALA A 107 3.72 -13.88 9.63
CA ALA A 107 4.09 -12.85 10.61
C ALA A 107 5.07 -11.82 10.01
N SER A 108 6.01 -12.27 9.17
CA SER A 108 6.90 -11.40 8.40
C SER A 108 6.15 -10.54 7.38
N MET A 109 5.15 -11.09 6.70
CA MET A 109 4.27 -10.34 5.79
C MET A 109 3.40 -9.31 6.56
N LEU A 110 2.86 -9.66 7.73
CA LEU A 110 2.16 -8.72 8.61
C LEU A 110 3.06 -7.57 9.06
N HIS A 111 4.32 -7.87 9.41
CA HIS A 111 5.32 -6.86 9.72
C HIS A 111 5.54 -5.90 8.54
N ARG A 112 5.62 -6.43 7.31
CA ARG A 112 5.74 -5.62 6.08
C ARG A 112 4.52 -4.72 5.91
N TRP A 113 3.30 -5.24 5.98
CA TRP A 113 2.08 -4.43 5.87
C TRP A 113 1.94 -3.39 6.98
N SER A 114 2.35 -3.70 8.20
CA SER A 114 2.39 -2.72 9.30
C SER A 114 3.31 -1.53 8.99
N LYS A 115 4.45 -1.77 8.32
CA LYS A 115 5.35 -0.72 7.83
C LYS A 115 4.75 0.07 6.66
N VAL A 116 4.08 -0.61 5.71
CA VAL A 116 3.36 0.04 4.60
C VAL A 116 2.27 0.96 5.13
N ALA A 117 1.41 0.48 6.05
CA ALA A 117 0.34 1.27 6.64
C ALA A 117 0.86 2.53 7.33
N LYS A 118 1.98 2.42 8.07
CA LYS A 118 2.61 3.60 8.68
C LYS A 118 3.12 4.60 7.65
N ALA A 119 3.73 4.12 6.56
CA ALA A 119 4.19 4.98 5.47
C ALA A 119 3.01 5.66 4.77
N LEU A 120 1.89 4.96 4.53
CA LEU A 120 0.66 5.54 3.98
C LEU A 120 0.09 6.64 4.88
N ARG A 121 0.10 6.44 6.20
CA ARG A 121 -0.25 7.51 7.16
C ARG A 121 0.66 8.71 7.02
N ASP A 122 1.97 8.51 6.87
CA ASP A 122 2.94 9.61 6.76
C ASP A 122 2.79 10.38 5.44
N LEU A 123 2.41 9.67 4.38
CA LEU A 123 2.03 10.24 3.08
C LEU A 123 0.61 10.83 3.08
N ARG A 124 -0.15 10.73 4.19
CA ARG A 124 -1.55 11.20 4.30
C ARG A 124 -2.48 10.59 3.23
N SER A 125 -2.21 9.34 2.85
CA SER A 125 -3.06 8.54 1.97
C SER A 125 -4.03 7.72 2.82
N TYR A 126 -5.17 8.32 3.15
CA TYR A 126 -6.09 7.76 4.13
C TYR A 126 -6.97 6.66 3.55
N GLN A 127 -7.34 6.76 2.27
CA GLN A 127 -8.07 5.70 1.56
C GLN A 127 -7.25 4.40 1.53
N MET A 128 -5.98 4.46 1.10
CA MET A 128 -5.10 3.29 1.09
C MET A 128 -4.73 2.81 2.49
N LEU A 129 -4.55 3.72 3.45
CA LEU A 129 -4.35 3.34 4.85
C LEU A 129 -5.53 2.51 5.37
N LEU A 130 -6.76 2.97 5.12
CA LEU A 130 -7.97 2.25 5.51
C LEU A 130 -8.09 0.91 4.78
N ALA A 131 -7.75 0.84 3.48
CA ALA A 131 -7.75 -0.42 2.73
C ALA A 131 -6.79 -1.45 3.33
N VAL A 132 -5.54 -1.03 3.63
CA VAL A 132 -4.53 -1.93 4.22
C VAL A 132 -4.94 -2.39 5.62
N VAL A 133 -5.36 -1.46 6.48
CA VAL A 133 -5.78 -1.81 7.84
C VAL A 133 -7.05 -2.65 7.82
N GLY A 134 -8.00 -2.36 6.93
CA GLY A 134 -9.21 -3.15 6.71
C GLY A 134 -8.88 -4.59 6.30
N GLY A 135 -7.95 -4.77 5.35
CA GLY A 135 -7.44 -6.07 4.92
C GLY A 135 -6.83 -6.90 6.06
N LEU A 136 -6.08 -6.26 6.96
CA LEU A 136 -5.51 -6.91 8.14
C LEU A 136 -6.57 -7.32 9.17
N GLN A 137 -7.75 -6.69 9.14
CA GLN A 137 -8.83 -6.88 10.09
C GLN A 137 -9.97 -7.71 9.55
N THR A 138 -9.85 -8.32 8.37
CA THR A 138 -10.89 -9.18 7.85
C THR A 138 -10.99 -10.49 8.65
N PRO A 139 -12.17 -11.13 8.69
CA PRO A 139 -12.35 -12.36 9.46
C PRO A 139 -11.32 -13.47 9.15
N PRO A 140 -10.93 -13.72 7.88
CA PRO A 140 -9.90 -14.71 7.56
C PRO A 140 -8.54 -14.45 8.17
N ILE A 141 -8.14 -13.18 8.30
CA ILE A 141 -6.84 -12.80 8.86
C ILE A 141 -6.90 -12.76 10.40
N ARG A 142 -7.96 -12.20 10.98
CA ARG A 142 -8.12 -12.12 12.46
C ARG A 142 -8.14 -13.47 13.16
N ARG A 143 -8.61 -14.53 12.49
CA ARG A 143 -8.64 -15.89 13.06
C ARG A 143 -7.29 -16.61 13.08
N LEU A 144 -6.24 -16.08 12.44
CA LEU A 144 -4.90 -16.69 12.37
C LEU A 144 -4.13 -16.57 13.69
N LYS A 145 -4.64 -17.15 14.78
CA LYS A 145 -4.10 -16.96 16.14
C LYS A 145 -2.59 -17.27 16.26
N ARG A 146 -2.13 -18.39 15.69
CA ARG A 146 -0.72 -18.79 15.67
C ARG A 146 0.19 -17.79 14.96
N THR A 147 -0.33 -17.07 13.97
CA THR A 147 0.42 -16.03 13.25
C THR A 147 0.53 -14.79 14.13
N TRP A 148 -0.58 -14.34 14.70
CA TRP A 148 -0.62 -13.13 15.54
C TRP A 148 0.27 -13.22 16.78
N THR A 149 0.46 -14.42 17.35
CA THR A 149 1.39 -14.64 18.47
C THR A 149 2.86 -14.47 18.07
N GLN A 150 3.20 -14.61 16.78
CA GLN A 150 4.56 -14.47 16.26
C GLN A 150 4.86 -13.05 15.77
N VAL A 151 3.87 -12.16 15.70
CA VAL A 151 4.07 -10.76 15.29
C VAL A 151 4.70 -9.98 16.45
N PRO A 152 5.76 -9.19 16.21
CA PRO A 152 6.35 -8.36 17.25
C PRO A 152 5.33 -7.39 17.88
N LYS A 153 5.36 -7.26 19.21
CA LYS A 153 4.45 -6.38 19.97
C LYS A 153 4.39 -4.95 19.42
N ARG A 154 5.55 -4.41 18.99
CA ARG A 154 5.67 -3.09 18.38
C ARG A 154 4.82 -2.95 17.10
N ASP A 155 4.73 -3.99 16.28
CA ASP A 155 3.96 -3.96 15.04
C ASP A 155 2.46 -4.12 15.31
N LEU A 156 2.09 -4.95 16.30
CA LEU A 156 0.71 -5.07 16.77
C LEU A 156 0.17 -3.72 17.27
N GLN A 157 0.92 -3.05 18.14
CA GLN A 157 0.57 -1.72 18.66
C GLN A 157 0.45 -0.69 17.54
N ARG A 158 1.30 -0.77 16.51
CA ARG A 158 1.24 0.11 15.34
C ARG A 158 -0.05 -0.11 14.56
N VAL A 159 -0.39 -1.36 14.23
CA VAL A 159 -1.64 -1.68 13.52
C VAL A 159 -2.85 -1.24 14.33
N GLN A 160 -2.89 -1.52 15.64
CA GLN A 160 -3.97 -1.09 16.52
C GLN A 160 -4.13 0.43 16.58
N ARG A 161 -3.02 1.19 16.66
CA ARG A 161 -3.06 2.65 16.65
C ARG A 161 -3.59 3.19 15.32
N LEU A 162 -3.18 2.61 14.20
CA LEU A 162 -3.65 3.01 12.88
C LEU A 162 -5.13 2.64 12.68
N GLN A 163 -5.56 1.46 13.15
CA GLN A 163 -6.97 1.06 13.15
C GLN A 163 -7.84 2.03 13.95
N ARG A 164 -7.40 2.41 15.15
CA ARG A 164 -8.10 3.41 15.96
C ARG A 164 -8.21 4.77 15.29
N LEU A 165 -7.29 5.12 14.39
CA LEU A 165 -7.28 6.39 13.67
C LEU A 165 -8.35 6.43 12.58
N VAL A 166 -8.54 5.31 11.86
CA VAL A 166 -9.48 5.18 10.74
C VAL A 166 -10.73 4.36 11.11
N SER A 167 -11.04 4.28 12.41
CA SER A 167 -12.18 3.50 12.90
C SER A 167 -13.51 4.09 12.41
N PRO A 168 -14.50 3.27 12.03
CA PRO A 168 -15.84 3.74 11.70
C PRO A 168 -16.61 4.31 12.92
N ASP A 169 -16.11 4.11 14.14
CA ASP A 169 -16.76 4.56 15.38
C ASP A 169 -17.13 6.04 15.36
N ASN A 170 -18.35 6.34 15.81
CA ASN A 170 -18.91 7.70 15.84
C ASN A 170 -18.73 8.42 14.48
N ASN A 171 -19.18 7.77 13.40
CA ASN A 171 -19.07 8.24 12.02
C ASN A 171 -17.64 8.70 11.66
N TYR A 172 -16.64 7.84 11.89
CA TYR A 172 -15.24 8.15 11.60
C TYR A 172 -14.71 9.42 12.30
N SER A 173 -15.24 9.77 13.48
CA SER A 173 -14.93 11.01 14.21
C SER A 173 -13.44 11.35 14.30
N ARG A 174 -12.59 10.40 14.67
CA ARG A 174 -11.13 10.60 14.77
C ARG A 174 -10.47 10.88 13.43
N TYR A 175 -10.93 10.19 12.39
CA TYR A 175 -10.48 10.41 11.03
C TYR A 175 -10.91 11.81 10.54
N ARG A 176 -12.15 12.21 10.83
CA ARG A 176 -12.67 13.55 10.50
C ARG A 176 -11.93 14.66 11.24
N GLU A 177 -11.64 14.48 12.52
CA GLU A 177 -10.83 15.42 13.31
C GLU A 177 -9.42 15.59 12.71
N LEU A 178 -8.80 14.46 12.32
CA LEU A 178 -7.51 14.47 11.65
C LEU A 178 -7.57 15.20 10.31
N LEU A 179 -8.59 14.94 9.49
CA LEU A 179 -8.81 15.63 8.23
C LEU A 179 -9.00 17.13 8.45
N GLY A 180 -9.84 17.55 9.40
CA GLY A 180 -10.07 18.97 9.70
C GLY A 180 -8.79 19.72 10.07
N LYS A 181 -7.88 19.08 10.81
CA LYS A 181 -6.53 19.63 11.08
C LYS A 181 -5.62 19.60 9.85
N ALA A 182 -5.79 18.61 8.97
CA ALA A 182 -4.98 18.43 7.78
C ALA A 182 -5.33 19.41 6.66
N THR A 183 -6.59 19.87 6.56
CA THR A 183 -7.08 20.82 5.55
C THR A 183 -6.26 22.11 5.51
N SER A 184 -5.66 22.49 6.64
CA SER A 184 -4.79 23.68 6.76
C SER A 184 -3.31 23.42 6.40
N SER A 185 -2.92 22.19 6.05
CA SER A 185 -1.50 21.76 6.13
C SER A 185 -0.94 21.01 4.91
N GLY A 186 -1.55 21.14 3.73
CA GLY A 186 -1.01 20.62 2.46
C GLY A 186 -1.68 19.34 1.95
N TRP A 187 -1.05 18.67 0.98
CA TRP A 187 -1.66 17.56 0.22
C TRP A 187 -2.05 16.34 1.07
N HIS A 188 -3.18 15.73 0.73
CA HIS A 188 -3.70 14.50 1.32
C HIS A 188 -4.69 13.81 0.36
N VAL A 189 -4.78 12.47 0.43
CA VAL A 189 -5.81 11.71 -0.30
C VAL A 189 -6.85 11.21 0.69
N PRO A 190 -8.06 11.78 0.68
CA PRO A 190 -9.13 11.41 1.60
C PRO A 190 -9.80 10.08 1.21
N CYS A 191 -10.53 9.50 2.15
CA CYS A 191 -11.29 8.27 1.96
C CYS A 191 -12.61 8.60 1.24
N VAL A 192 -12.71 8.23 -0.04
CA VAL A 192 -13.90 8.48 -0.87
C VAL A 192 -15.14 7.86 -0.26
N SER A 193 -15.02 6.69 0.37
CA SER A 193 -16.14 5.98 1.01
C SER A 193 -16.78 6.77 2.14
N VAL A 194 -16.01 7.61 2.86
CA VAL A 194 -16.55 8.47 3.94
C VAL A 194 -17.37 9.62 3.34
N PHE A 195 -16.93 10.19 2.22
CA PHE A 195 -17.70 11.24 1.53
C PHE A 195 -18.95 10.70 0.86
N LEU A 196 -18.90 9.50 0.28
CA LEU A 196 -20.08 8.86 -0.29
C LEU A 196 -21.13 8.55 0.77
N LEU A 197 -20.71 8.18 1.99
CA LEU A 197 -21.61 8.03 3.12
C LEU A 197 -22.34 9.33 3.43
N ASP A 198 -21.61 10.45 3.52
CA ASP A 198 -22.18 11.77 3.76
C ASP A 198 -23.15 12.19 2.64
N ALA A 199 -22.76 12.00 1.38
CA ALA A 199 -23.61 12.30 0.23
C ALA A 199 -24.91 11.48 0.23
N THR A 200 -24.83 10.21 0.62
CA THR A 200 -26.02 9.35 0.73
C THR A 200 -27.00 9.88 1.79
N TYR A 201 -26.50 10.35 2.94
CA TYR A 201 -27.35 10.97 3.96
C TYR A 201 -27.97 12.30 3.49
N LEU A 202 -27.24 13.10 2.73
CA LEU A 202 -27.74 14.38 2.20
C LEU A 202 -28.81 14.20 1.10
N VAL A 203 -28.66 13.19 0.25
CA VAL A 203 -29.60 12.93 -0.85
C VAL A 203 -30.84 12.15 -0.39
N SER A 204 -30.77 11.46 0.76
CA SER A 204 -31.90 10.73 1.34
C SER A 204 -32.74 11.56 2.33
N ALA A 205 -32.32 12.79 2.63
CA ALA A 205 -33.00 13.74 3.50
C ALA A 205 -33.82 14.74 2.68
#